data_AF-A0A017TEG5-F1
#
_entry.id   AF-A0A017TEG5-F1
#
_cell.length_a   1.000
_cell.length_b   1.000
_cell.length_c   1.000
_cell.angle_alpha   90.00
_cell.angle_beta   90.00
_cell.angle_gamma   90.00
#
_symmetry.space_group_name_H-M   'P 1'
#
loop_
_entity.id
_entity.type
_entity.pdbx_description
1 polymer ?
#
loop_
_entity_poly.entity_id
_entity_poly.type
_entity_poly.pdbx_seq_one_letter_code
_entity_poly.pdbx_strand_id
1 'polypeptide(L)'
;MAETDTNLDAANQAASTYEATSACPCDYTVEVKVVTRAGLIPIEGAQVKLDGAFLGNTNAEGIAGTSEPREQRSVAIEAVYVNAAENLKRETFELRLDAVDGQAGTYTPGDCTNTILKIRDVLGTGTAALSGDEDFVDTYPPDDDMITFDAATKRFTVLVKMATLSLAVPYRSQREGTETLQNGAVLSGDILCMPTSTEMLLSYWGVQDAEGAGLTRNDVMQGTYDASSNPSTTYPTPWQRWDELRAWTGTVVSDPLSVGSSIPSGADGADVPSATANGMRDQLALGEPFIVSIVGGHIMCIRGVVVKHDDEVQWVIANDPYGNLNSPNSVYDTLDIGQSVGAGGVNDPADVSAVQDVLRALGKYDGPTSGIADDATIDAIRDFQGRGGDGRVDPGGGTEGRLNSEVGEGNKSWYTDAEGERNTASGDGSARGKHVYYNGDTESRDAQNNPSHLRFNASSRLMILNHSPSLTPEEVAPHLTDGVVPQE
;
A
#
# COMPACT_ATOMS: atom_id res chain seq x y z
N MET A 1 24.36 -45.98 0.51
CA MET A 1 23.51 -44.77 0.48
C MET A 1 23.59 -44.26 -0.95
N ALA A 2 22.55 -44.50 -1.73
CA ALA A 2 22.51 -44.18 -3.15
C ALA A 2 21.78 -42.84 -3.31
N GLU A 3 22.49 -41.84 -3.81
CA GLU A 3 21.93 -40.55 -4.20
C GLU A 3 21.21 -40.71 -5.55
N THR A 4 19.92 -40.44 -5.55
CA THR A 4 19.12 -40.28 -6.77
C THR A 4 19.18 -38.82 -7.18
N ASP A 5 20.02 -38.56 -8.18
CA ASP A 5 20.15 -37.31 -8.91
C ASP A 5 18.91 -37.14 -9.82
N THR A 6 17.91 -36.39 -9.35
CA THR A 6 16.71 -36.09 -10.13
C THR A 6 17.00 -34.95 -11.10
N ASN A 7 17.31 -35.37 -12.33
CA ASN A 7 17.57 -34.55 -13.50
C ASN A 7 16.34 -33.68 -13.88
N LEU A 8 16.38 -32.40 -13.50
CA LEU A 8 15.37 -31.37 -13.84
C LEU A 8 15.29 -31.05 -15.34
N ASP A 9 16.28 -31.44 -16.16
CA ASP A 9 16.27 -31.17 -17.60
C ASP A 9 15.29 -32.06 -18.40
N ALA A 10 14.83 -33.18 -17.83
CA ALA A 10 13.90 -34.07 -18.51
C ALA A 10 12.46 -33.53 -18.58
N ALA A 11 12.06 -32.67 -17.64
CA ALA A 11 10.74 -32.02 -17.65
C ALA A 11 10.65 -30.92 -18.71
N ASN A 12 11.76 -30.20 -18.96
CA ASN A 12 11.82 -29.14 -19.97
C ASN A 12 11.99 -29.67 -21.41
N GLN A 13 12.54 -30.87 -21.61
CA GLN A 13 12.66 -31.47 -22.95
C GLN A 13 11.39 -32.15 -23.45
N ALA A 14 10.45 -32.53 -22.57
CA ALA A 14 9.19 -33.16 -22.99
C ALA A 14 8.18 -32.17 -23.62
N ALA A 15 8.37 -30.86 -23.45
CA ALA A 15 7.56 -29.83 -24.11
C ALA A 15 8.01 -29.52 -25.56
N SER A 16 9.15 -30.06 -26.01
CA SER A 16 9.83 -29.65 -27.24
C SER A 16 9.47 -30.43 -28.51
N THR A 17 8.68 -31.51 -28.43
CA THR A 17 8.44 -32.39 -29.60
C THR A 17 6.98 -32.59 -29.98
N TYR A 18 6.09 -31.67 -29.61
CA TYR A 18 4.75 -31.65 -30.21
C TYR A 18 4.88 -31.10 -31.65
N GLU A 19 4.99 -32.02 -32.60
CA GLU A 19 5.13 -31.72 -34.02
C GLU A 19 4.07 -30.72 -34.48
N ALA A 20 4.56 -29.63 -35.07
CA ALA A 20 3.78 -28.60 -35.74
C ALA A 20 3.06 -29.20 -36.96
N THR A 21 1.91 -29.83 -36.75
CA THR A 21 0.94 -30.03 -37.83
C THR A 21 0.28 -28.69 -38.13
N SER A 22 0.59 -28.22 -39.33
CA SER A 22 0.14 -27.00 -40.00
C SER A 22 -1.28 -26.53 -39.67
N ALA A 23 -1.37 -25.23 -39.38
CA ALA A 23 -2.50 -24.34 -39.67
C ALA A 23 -3.84 -24.71 -39.02
N CYS A 24 -3.95 -24.50 -37.70
CA CYS A 24 -5.20 -23.98 -37.18
C CYS A 24 -4.97 -22.50 -36.87
N PRO A 25 -5.46 -21.54 -37.70
CA PRO A 25 -5.53 -20.15 -37.30
C PRO A 25 -6.54 -20.10 -36.14
N CYS A 26 -5.99 -20.13 -34.94
CA CYS A 26 -6.72 -20.01 -33.70
C CYS A 26 -6.87 -18.52 -33.38
N ASP A 27 -7.34 -17.70 -34.32
CA ASP A 27 -7.47 -16.25 -34.08
C ASP A 27 -8.38 -16.04 -32.87
N TYR A 28 -7.80 -15.61 -31.74
CA TYR A 28 -8.53 -15.20 -30.56
C TYR A 28 -8.09 -13.81 -30.11
N THR A 29 -8.90 -13.18 -29.27
CA THR A 29 -8.53 -11.93 -28.60
C THR A 29 -8.52 -12.12 -27.09
N VAL A 30 -7.76 -11.31 -26.38
CA VAL A 30 -7.73 -11.28 -24.92
C VAL A 30 -8.17 -9.91 -24.45
N GLU A 31 -9.19 -9.88 -23.61
CA GLU A 31 -9.64 -8.70 -22.88
C GLU A 31 -9.31 -8.88 -21.40
N VAL A 32 -8.73 -7.86 -20.77
CA VAL A 32 -8.36 -7.92 -19.36
C VAL A 32 -9.18 -6.91 -18.57
N LYS A 33 -9.83 -7.40 -17.52
CA LYS A 33 -10.53 -6.60 -16.52
C LYS A 33 -9.80 -6.71 -15.18
N VAL A 34 -9.44 -5.60 -14.57
CA VAL A 34 -8.75 -5.53 -13.28
C VAL A 34 -9.72 -5.03 -12.21
N VAL A 35 -9.83 -5.78 -11.13
CA VAL A 35 -10.66 -5.45 -9.96
C VAL A 35 -9.87 -5.67 -8.67
N THR A 36 -10.34 -5.09 -7.57
CA THR A 36 -9.90 -5.49 -6.23
C THR A 36 -10.41 -6.89 -5.91
N ARG A 37 -9.63 -7.66 -5.16
CA ARG A 37 -10.05 -8.96 -4.62
C ARG A 37 -11.19 -8.78 -3.62
N ALA A 38 -11.06 -7.79 -2.73
CA ALA A 38 -12.13 -7.39 -1.83
C ALA A 38 -13.22 -6.63 -2.59
N GLY A 39 -14.41 -7.23 -2.73
CA GLY A 39 -15.59 -6.55 -3.28
C GLY A 39 -15.69 -6.50 -4.81
N LEU A 40 -14.69 -7.00 -5.54
CA LEU A 40 -14.66 -6.97 -7.02
C LEU A 40 -14.84 -5.57 -7.60
N ILE A 41 -14.25 -4.57 -6.95
CA ILE A 41 -14.36 -3.15 -7.32
C ILE A 41 -13.44 -2.89 -8.51
N PRO A 42 -13.93 -2.34 -9.63
CA PRO A 42 -13.10 -1.96 -10.77
C PRO A 42 -11.96 -1.02 -10.38
N ILE A 43 -10.75 -1.29 -10.87
CA ILE A 43 -9.59 -0.43 -10.65
C ILE A 43 -9.32 0.37 -11.93
N GLU A 44 -9.37 1.70 -11.85
CA GLU A 44 -8.96 2.59 -12.94
C GLU A 44 -7.45 2.88 -12.87
N GLY A 45 -6.81 2.98 -14.04
CA GLY A 45 -5.40 3.36 -14.17
C GLY A 45 -4.37 2.23 -13.98
N ALA A 46 -4.79 0.98 -13.77
CA ALA A 46 -3.88 -0.15 -13.74
C ALA A 46 -3.30 -0.42 -15.14
N GLN A 47 -1.98 -0.56 -15.24
CA GLN A 47 -1.31 -0.86 -16.50
C GLN A 47 -1.36 -2.36 -16.77
N VAL A 48 -1.77 -2.76 -17.97
CA VAL A 48 -1.81 -4.17 -18.38
C VAL A 48 -0.88 -4.42 -19.55
N LYS A 49 -0.13 -5.52 -19.48
CA LYS A 49 0.76 -6.02 -20.55
C LYS A 49 0.37 -7.46 -20.93
N LEU A 50 0.51 -7.78 -22.21
CA LEU A 50 0.38 -9.12 -22.77
C LEU A 50 1.71 -9.51 -23.44
N ASP A 51 2.34 -10.59 -22.98
CA ASP A 51 3.67 -11.03 -23.43
C ASP A 51 4.71 -9.89 -23.41
N GLY A 52 4.64 -9.05 -22.36
CA GLY A 52 5.49 -7.87 -22.17
C GLY A 52 5.10 -6.64 -23.02
N ALA A 53 4.17 -6.77 -23.96
CA ALA A 53 3.67 -5.65 -24.76
C ALA A 53 2.51 -4.95 -24.05
N PHE A 54 2.54 -3.62 -24.00
CA PHE A 54 1.47 -2.82 -23.39
C PHE A 54 0.13 -3.02 -24.11
N LEU A 55 -0.89 -3.45 -23.37
CA LEU A 55 -2.26 -3.59 -23.84
C LEU A 55 -3.02 -2.28 -23.69
N GLY A 56 -2.92 -1.68 -22.49
CA GLY A 56 -3.61 -0.44 -22.14
C GLY A 56 -3.61 -0.19 -20.64
N ASN A 57 -4.13 0.98 -20.25
CA ASN A 57 -4.49 1.25 -18.86
C ASN A 57 -5.97 0.96 -18.68
N THR A 58 -6.36 0.47 -17.52
CA THR A 58 -7.77 0.23 -17.21
C THR A 58 -8.55 1.53 -17.13
N ASN A 59 -9.77 1.52 -17.67
CA ASN A 59 -10.74 2.61 -17.55
C ASN A 59 -11.55 2.50 -16.23
N ALA A 60 -12.57 3.34 -16.07
CA ALA A 60 -13.46 3.34 -14.90
C ALA A 60 -14.20 1.99 -14.68
N GLU A 61 -14.40 1.19 -15.73
CA GLU A 61 -14.96 -0.17 -15.61
C GLU A 61 -13.89 -1.25 -15.34
N GLY A 62 -12.64 -0.85 -15.14
CA GLY A 62 -11.50 -1.74 -14.89
C GLY A 62 -10.99 -2.43 -16.15
N ILE A 63 -11.40 -2.03 -17.35
CA ILE A 63 -11.07 -2.71 -18.61
C ILE A 63 -9.86 -2.06 -19.26
N ALA A 64 -8.79 -2.83 -19.50
CA ALA A 64 -7.56 -2.34 -20.15
C ALA A 64 -7.64 -2.30 -21.68
N GLY A 65 -8.70 -2.89 -22.25
CA GLY A 65 -8.92 -3.03 -23.69
C GLY A 65 -8.92 -4.49 -24.14
N THR A 66 -9.03 -4.68 -25.47
CA THR A 66 -9.00 -5.98 -26.12
C THR A 66 -7.77 -6.04 -27.03
N SER A 67 -7.02 -7.15 -26.99
CA SER A 67 -5.86 -7.34 -27.85
C SER A 67 -6.26 -7.41 -29.33
N GLU A 68 -5.31 -7.11 -30.22
CA GLU A 68 -5.40 -7.57 -31.61
C GLU A 68 -5.53 -9.11 -31.68
N PRO A 69 -6.07 -9.68 -32.77
CA PRO A 69 -6.13 -11.12 -32.96
C PRO A 69 -4.75 -11.79 -32.79
N ARG A 70 -4.74 -12.88 -32.02
CA ARG A 70 -3.55 -13.65 -31.63
C ARG A 70 -3.61 -15.06 -32.20
N GLU A 71 -2.45 -15.58 -32.59
CA GLU A 71 -2.27 -16.98 -33.02
C GLU A 71 -1.40 -17.78 -32.04
N GLN A 72 -0.78 -17.10 -31.06
CA GLN A 72 0.11 -17.70 -30.08
C GLN A 72 -0.66 -18.68 -29.19
N ARG A 73 -0.07 -19.86 -28.95
CA ARG A 73 -0.66 -20.87 -28.05
C ARG A 73 -0.37 -20.62 -26.57
N SER A 74 0.27 -19.52 -26.25
CA SER A 74 0.46 -19.06 -24.88
C SER A 74 0.31 -17.55 -24.80
N VAL A 75 -0.13 -17.06 -23.65
CA VAL A 75 -0.18 -15.64 -23.33
C VAL A 75 0.21 -15.43 -21.87
N ALA A 76 1.20 -14.57 -21.62
CA ALA A 76 1.52 -14.05 -20.30
C ALA A 76 0.79 -12.72 -20.10
N ILE A 77 0.12 -12.59 -18.96
CA ILE A 77 -0.66 -11.42 -18.57
C ILE A 77 0.02 -10.83 -17.33
N GLU A 78 0.33 -9.55 -17.40
CA GLU A 78 0.85 -8.77 -16.28
C GLU A 78 -0.08 -7.59 -16.07
N ALA A 79 -0.51 -7.35 -14.83
CA ALA A 79 -1.21 -6.13 -14.44
C ALA A 79 -0.46 -5.46 -13.30
N VAL A 80 -0.17 -4.17 -13.44
CA VAL A 80 0.58 -3.39 -12.47
C VAL A 80 -0.32 -2.27 -11.95
N TYR A 81 -0.51 -2.26 -10.63
CA TYR A 81 -1.16 -1.17 -9.91
C TYR A 81 -0.12 -0.43 -9.08
N VAL A 82 0.07 0.85 -9.39
CA VAL A 82 0.92 1.77 -8.62
C VAL A 82 0.05 2.93 -8.21
N ASN A 83 0.18 3.37 -6.97
CA ASN A 83 -0.45 4.60 -6.52
C ASN A 83 0.61 5.50 -5.92
N ALA A 84 1.15 6.38 -6.77
CA ALA A 84 2.22 7.29 -6.42
C ALA A 84 1.74 8.47 -5.54
N ALA A 85 0.47 8.88 -5.65
CA ALA A 85 -0.07 9.99 -4.85
C ALA A 85 -0.05 9.68 -3.35
N GLU A 86 -0.26 8.42 -3.03
CA GLU A 86 -0.35 7.88 -1.68
C GLU A 86 0.83 6.94 -1.38
N ASN A 87 1.92 6.99 -2.15
CA ASN A 87 3.09 6.12 -1.96
C ASN A 87 2.72 4.64 -1.68
N LEU A 88 1.61 4.13 -2.24
CA LEU A 88 1.23 2.75 -1.98
C LEU A 88 2.26 1.86 -2.67
N LYS A 89 2.49 0.72 -2.03
CA LYS A 89 3.33 -0.35 -2.58
C LYS A 89 2.89 -0.68 -4.00
N ARG A 90 3.86 -0.80 -4.92
CA ARG A 90 3.60 -1.34 -6.27
C ARG A 90 3.11 -2.77 -6.12
N GLU A 91 1.93 -3.03 -6.67
CA GLU A 91 1.40 -4.37 -6.80
C GLU A 91 1.52 -4.84 -8.25
N THR A 92 2.03 -6.04 -8.45
CA THR A 92 2.07 -6.72 -9.74
C THR A 92 1.30 -8.03 -9.65
N PHE A 93 0.37 -8.24 -10.59
CA PHE A 93 -0.29 -9.50 -10.82
C PHE A 93 0.27 -10.16 -12.08
N GLU A 94 0.55 -11.46 -12.02
CA GLU A 94 1.00 -12.25 -13.15
C GLU A 94 0.14 -13.52 -13.33
N LEU A 95 -0.19 -13.84 -14.58
CA LEU A 95 -0.84 -15.10 -14.96
C LEU A 95 -0.35 -15.53 -16.34
N ARG A 96 -0.05 -16.81 -16.50
CA ARG A 96 0.26 -17.41 -17.80
C ARG A 96 -0.84 -18.38 -18.23
N LEU A 97 -1.30 -18.26 -19.46
CA LEU A 97 -2.14 -19.27 -20.12
C LEU A 97 -1.30 -19.99 -21.16
N ASP A 98 -1.30 -21.32 -21.13
CA ASP A 98 -0.65 -22.19 -22.09
C ASP A 98 -1.68 -23.03 -22.87
N ALA A 99 -1.23 -23.66 -23.95
CA ALA A 99 -2.03 -24.52 -24.81
C ALA A 99 -3.35 -23.88 -25.30
N VAL A 100 -3.39 -22.56 -25.47
CA VAL A 100 -4.60 -21.81 -25.86
C VAL A 100 -5.09 -22.27 -27.23
N ASP A 101 -6.39 -22.58 -27.30
CA ASP A 101 -7.13 -22.89 -28.52
C ASP A 101 -8.29 -21.91 -28.64
N GLY A 102 -8.11 -20.89 -29.47
CA GLY A 102 -9.10 -19.87 -29.76
C GLY A 102 -10.35 -20.36 -30.49
N GLN A 103 -10.38 -21.59 -31.02
CA GLN A 103 -11.58 -22.16 -31.63
C GLN A 103 -12.39 -22.96 -30.62
N ALA A 104 -11.71 -23.79 -29.82
CA ALA A 104 -12.34 -24.62 -28.80
C ALA A 104 -12.63 -23.85 -27.50
N GLY A 105 -11.99 -22.70 -27.29
CA GLY A 105 -12.06 -21.96 -26.03
C GLY A 105 -11.30 -22.65 -24.89
N THR A 106 -10.39 -23.55 -25.20
CA THR A 106 -9.65 -24.34 -24.21
C THR A 106 -8.28 -23.72 -23.95
N TYR A 107 -7.79 -23.87 -22.73
CA TYR A 107 -6.50 -23.36 -22.27
C TYR A 107 -6.00 -24.21 -21.09
N THR A 108 -4.73 -24.06 -20.74
CA THR A 108 -4.14 -24.58 -19.50
C THR A 108 -3.62 -23.39 -18.70
N PRO A 109 -4.28 -23.03 -17.59
CA PRO A 109 -3.78 -21.94 -16.77
C PRO A 109 -2.54 -22.38 -15.98
N GLY A 110 -1.56 -21.49 -15.88
CA GLY A 110 -0.57 -21.50 -14.81
C GLY A 110 -1.12 -20.88 -13.53
N ASP A 111 -0.27 -20.74 -12.52
CA ASP A 111 -0.65 -20.07 -11.28
C ASP A 111 -0.75 -18.55 -11.50
N CYS A 112 -1.68 -17.94 -10.77
CA CYS A 112 -1.74 -16.51 -10.51
C CYS A 112 -0.70 -16.15 -9.45
N THR A 113 -0.02 -15.01 -9.58
CA THR A 113 0.84 -14.47 -8.52
C THR A 113 0.55 -12.99 -8.33
N ASN A 114 0.23 -12.58 -7.10
CA ASN A 114 0.26 -11.18 -6.69
C ASN A 114 1.51 -10.92 -5.87
N THR A 115 2.31 -9.95 -6.30
CA THR A 115 3.48 -9.48 -5.57
C THR A 115 3.30 -8.02 -5.22
N ILE A 116 3.39 -7.69 -3.94
CA ILE A 116 3.42 -6.32 -3.44
C ILE A 116 4.82 -6.06 -2.90
N LEU A 117 5.53 -5.15 -3.56
CA LEU A 117 6.88 -4.76 -3.16
C LEU A 117 6.83 -3.91 -1.90
N LYS A 118 7.91 -3.88 -1.12
CA LYS A 118 8.05 -2.90 -0.02
C LYS A 118 7.77 -1.48 -0.55
N ILE A 119 7.25 -0.60 0.31
CA ILE A 119 7.31 0.85 0.04
C ILE A 119 8.78 1.20 0.19
N ARG A 120 9.56 0.98 -0.85
CA ARG A 120 10.96 1.36 -0.81
C ARG A 120 11.07 2.81 -1.22
N ASP A 121 11.21 3.67 -0.21
CA ASP A 121 12.37 4.57 -0.15
C ASP A 121 13.50 3.87 0.63
N VAL A 122 13.64 2.54 0.50
CA VAL A 122 14.99 1.99 0.65
C VAL A 122 15.72 2.59 -0.49
N LEU A 123 16.60 3.46 -0.08
CA LEU A 123 17.52 4.16 -0.90
C LEU A 123 18.17 3.10 -1.78
N GLY A 124 17.71 2.94 -3.03
CA GLY A 124 18.50 2.17 -3.94
C GLY A 124 18.05 1.46 -5.15
N THR A 125 16.79 1.44 -5.51
CA THR A 125 16.34 0.28 -6.29
C THR A 125 15.69 0.68 -7.60
N GLY A 126 15.45 1.98 -7.80
CA GLY A 126 14.53 2.43 -8.82
C GLY A 126 13.20 1.68 -8.70
N THR A 127 12.55 1.40 -9.83
CA THR A 127 11.31 0.60 -9.88
C THR A 127 11.52 -0.92 -9.84
N ALA A 128 12.78 -1.38 -9.77
CA ALA A 128 13.13 -2.80 -9.78
C ALA A 128 13.24 -3.36 -8.35
N ALA A 129 12.61 -4.50 -8.10
CA ALA A 129 12.69 -5.20 -6.83
C ALA A 129 14.10 -5.77 -6.59
N LEU A 130 14.66 -5.62 -5.38
CA LEU A 130 15.81 -6.46 -4.97
C LEU A 130 15.33 -7.88 -4.62
N SER A 131 16.27 -8.82 -4.54
CA SER A 131 15.96 -10.13 -3.95
C SER A 131 15.53 -9.96 -2.48
N GLY A 132 14.36 -10.48 -2.10
CA GLY A 132 13.80 -10.33 -0.74
C GLY A 132 13.02 -9.03 -0.48
N ASP A 133 12.65 -8.32 -1.56
CA ASP A 133 11.94 -7.04 -1.54
C ASP A 133 10.41 -7.16 -1.57
N GLU A 134 9.92 -8.38 -1.52
CA GLU A 134 8.50 -8.65 -1.55
C GLU A 134 8.00 -8.60 -0.12
N ASP A 135 7.15 -7.62 0.22
CA ASP A 135 6.47 -7.66 1.52
C ASP A 135 5.35 -8.70 1.48
N PHE A 136 4.72 -8.89 0.33
CA PHE A 136 3.66 -9.87 0.13
C PHE A 136 3.83 -10.55 -1.21
N VAL A 137 3.72 -11.87 -1.17
CA VAL A 137 3.61 -12.74 -2.34
C VAL A 137 2.49 -13.71 -2.07
N ASP A 138 1.61 -13.87 -3.04
CA ASP A 138 0.50 -14.80 -2.98
C ASP A 138 0.36 -15.51 -4.32
N THR A 139 0.70 -16.80 -4.35
CA THR A 139 0.65 -17.65 -5.54
C THR A 139 -0.43 -18.70 -5.39
N TYR A 140 -1.34 -18.79 -6.38
CA TYR A 140 -2.54 -19.61 -6.29
C TYR A 140 -3.06 -20.00 -7.68
N PRO A 141 -3.77 -21.14 -7.84
CA PRO A 141 -4.42 -21.46 -9.11
C PRO A 141 -5.57 -20.48 -9.39
N PRO A 142 -5.89 -20.16 -10.65
CA PRO A 142 -7.01 -19.26 -10.97
C PRO A 142 -8.36 -19.88 -10.58
N ASP A 143 -9.27 -19.02 -10.13
CA ASP A 143 -10.66 -19.41 -9.85
C ASP A 143 -11.42 -19.69 -11.16
N ASP A 144 -12.50 -20.48 -11.07
CA ASP A 144 -13.36 -20.86 -12.21
C ASP A 144 -13.95 -19.65 -12.95
N ASP A 145 -14.09 -18.50 -12.28
CA ASP A 145 -14.65 -17.26 -12.84
C ASP A 145 -13.61 -16.31 -13.44
N MET A 146 -12.32 -16.58 -13.26
CA MET A 146 -11.25 -15.67 -13.69
C MET A 146 -11.08 -15.63 -15.20
N ILE A 147 -11.37 -16.73 -15.92
CA ILE A 147 -11.14 -16.81 -17.36
C ILE A 147 -12.39 -17.34 -18.03
N THR A 148 -13.03 -16.47 -18.81
CA THR A 148 -14.22 -16.83 -19.59
C THR A 148 -13.91 -16.75 -21.08
N PHE A 149 -14.62 -17.56 -21.88
CA PHE A 149 -14.46 -17.58 -23.32
C PHE A 149 -15.80 -17.36 -24.03
N ASP A 150 -15.84 -16.36 -24.91
CA ASP A 150 -16.95 -16.10 -25.82
C ASP A 150 -16.65 -16.71 -27.19
N ALA A 151 -17.30 -17.83 -27.50
CA ALA A 151 -17.13 -18.55 -28.75
C ALA A 151 -17.58 -17.77 -30.00
N ALA A 152 -18.49 -16.81 -29.87
CA ALA A 152 -18.97 -16.02 -31.00
C ALA A 152 -17.92 -15.02 -31.47
N THR A 153 -17.17 -14.46 -30.55
CA THR A 153 -16.12 -13.46 -30.81
C THR A 153 -14.71 -14.04 -30.71
N LYS A 154 -14.58 -15.31 -30.30
CA LYS A 154 -13.33 -15.98 -29.96
C LYS A 154 -12.50 -15.14 -28.98
N ARG A 155 -13.16 -14.60 -27.96
CA ARG A 155 -12.54 -13.70 -26.99
C ARG A 155 -12.40 -14.40 -25.66
N PHE A 156 -11.19 -14.39 -25.11
CA PHE A 156 -10.96 -14.67 -23.70
C PHE A 156 -11.10 -13.38 -22.91
N THR A 157 -11.91 -13.38 -21.86
CA THR A 157 -11.95 -12.30 -20.87
C THR A 157 -11.29 -12.82 -19.60
N VAL A 158 -10.23 -12.14 -19.17
CA VAL A 158 -9.46 -12.47 -17.97
C VAL A 158 -9.74 -11.43 -16.89
N LEU A 159 -10.28 -11.88 -15.76
CA LEU A 159 -10.53 -11.09 -14.57
C LEU A 159 -9.31 -11.20 -13.64
N VAL A 160 -8.52 -10.12 -13.59
CA VAL A 160 -7.41 -9.94 -12.67
C VAL A 160 -7.94 -9.40 -11.34
N LYS A 161 -7.59 -10.08 -10.24
CA LYS A 161 -7.98 -9.71 -8.88
C LYS A 161 -6.74 -9.20 -8.11
N MET A 162 -6.60 -7.89 -7.98
CA MET A 162 -5.53 -7.26 -7.19
C MET A 162 -5.80 -7.45 -5.69
N ALA A 163 -4.79 -7.85 -4.92
CA ALA A 163 -4.86 -8.06 -3.48
C ALA A 163 -5.14 -6.77 -2.70
N THR A 164 -4.73 -5.60 -3.22
CA THR A 164 -4.91 -4.31 -2.56
C THR A 164 -6.29 -3.70 -2.82
N LEU A 165 -6.95 -3.26 -1.75
CA LEU A 165 -8.03 -2.27 -1.79
C LEU A 165 -7.56 -1.06 -0.98
N SER A 166 -7.60 0.14 -1.57
CA SER A 166 -7.25 1.38 -0.86
C SER A 166 -8.13 2.55 -1.31
N LEU A 167 -8.95 3.04 -0.39
CA LEU A 167 -9.84 4.20 -0.60
C LEU A 167 -9.05 5.50 -0.51
N ALA A 168 -9.35 6.49 -1.35
CA ALA A 168 -8.72 7.80 -1.40
C ALA A 168 -9.20 8.72 -0.26
N VAL A 169 -8.80 8.41 0.98
CA VAL A 169 -9.16 9.22 2.16
C VAL A 169 -8.21 10.42 2.30
N PRO A 170 -8.71 11.68 2.28
CA PRO A 170 -7.86 12.86 2.46
C PRO A 170 -7.04 12.78 3.75
N TYR A 171 -5.73 13.04 3.64
CA TYR A 171 -4.83 13.00 4.79
C TYR A 171 -4.77 14.35 5.52
N ARG A 172 -4.66 14.27 6.85
CA ARG A 172 -4.36 15.40 7.74
C ARG A 172 -3.39 14.96 8.83
N SER A 173 -2.33 15.74 9.06
CA SER A 173 -1.44 15.48 10.20
C SER A 173 -1.92 16.17 11.48
N GLN A 174 -1.85 15.47 12.60
CA GLN A 174 -2.09 16.03 13.93
C GLN A 174 -1.00 17.02 14.36
N ARG A 175 0.17 16.97 13.72
CA ARG A 175 1.30 17.88 13.98
C ARG A 175 1.16 19.22 13.26
N GLU A 176 0.22 19.33 12.32
CA GLU A 176 -0.06 20.57 11.61
C GLU A 176 -0.85 21.54 12.49
N GLY A 177 -0.12 22.36 13.24
CA GLY A 177 -0.65 23.50 13.97
C GLY A 177 -1.25 23.18 15.33
N THR A 178 -2.02 24.13 15.84
CA THR A 178 -2.71 24.08 17.13
C THR A 178 -4.16 24.48 16.94
N GLU A 179 -5.07 23.89 17.71
CA GLU A 179 -6.48 24.27 17.70
C GLU A 179 -6.81 25.15 18.89
N THR A 180 -7.69 26.13 18.69
CA THR A 180 -8.14 27.04 19.75
C THR A 180 -9.65 26.98 19.88
N LEU A 181 -10.12 26.44 21.01
CA LEU A 181 -11.54 26.43 21.34
C LEU A 181 -12.04 27.82 21.71
N GLN A 182 -13.36 28.05 21.60
CA GLN A 182 -14.00 29.32 21.92
C GLN A 182 -13.78 29.78 23.38
N ASN A 183 -13.51 28.85 24.30
CA ASN A 183 -13.16 29.15 25.69
C ASN A 183 -11.70 29.64 25.87
N GLY A 184 -10.93 29.75 24.78
CA GLY A 184 -9.54 30.18 24.75
C GLY A 184 -8.51 29.08 24.99
N ALA A 185 -8.92 27.82 25.15
CA ALA A 185 -7.99 26.71 25.31
C ALA A 185 -7.28 26.38 23.99
N VAL A 186 -5.95 26.32 24.05
CA VAL A 186 -5.08 25.98 22.92
C VAL A 186 -4.60 24.54 23.08
N LEU A 187 -4.81 23.73 22.06
CA LEU A 187 -4.59 22.28 22.07
C LEU A 187 -3.66 21.89 20.93
N SER A 188 -2.73 20.99 21.20
CA SER A 188 -1.70 20.56 20.24
C SER A 188 -1.16 19.18 20.61
N GLY A 189 -0.46 18.53 19.67
CA GLY A 189 0.27 17.29 19.92
C GLY A 189 -0.64 16.07 20.07
N ASP A 190 -0.34 15.21 21.03
CA ASP A 190 -0.82 13.82 21.10
C ASP A 190 -2.32 13.67 21.36
N ILE A 191 -2.99 14.73 21.82
CA ILE A 191 -4.43 14.71 22.11
C ILE A 191 -5.31 14.96 20.86
N LEU A 192 -4.68 15.19 19.70
CA LEU A 192 -5.35 15.55 18.45
C LEU A 192 -5.58 14.37 17.50
N CYS A 193 -5.10 13.16 17.80
CA CYS A 193 -5.25 11.98 16.92
C CYS A 193 -6.72 11.70 16.57
N MET A 194 -7.60 11.65 17.56
CA MET A 194 -9.03 11.34 17.37
C MET A 194 -9.78 12.38 16.53
N PRO A 195 -9.71 13.70 16.80
CA PRO A 195 -10.41 14.69 15.99
C PRO A 195 -9.76 14.84 14.60
N THR A 196 -8.45 14.64 14.47
CA THR A 196 -7.78 14.63 13.15
C THR A 196 -8.27 13.46 12.30
N SER A 197 -8.31 12.24 12.85
CA SER A 197 -8.85 11.07 12.14
C SER A 197 -10.33 11.23 11.81
N THR A 198 -11.09 11.90 12.67
CA THR A 198 -12.51 12.22 12.39
C THR A 198 -12.66 13.21 11.23
N GLU A 199 -11.84 14.27 11.17
CA GLU A 199 -11.81 15.20 10.03
C GLU A 199 -11.51 14.48 8.72
N MET A 200 -10.54 13.55 8.70
CA MET A 200 -10.24 12.74 7.50
C MET A 200 -11.46 11.94 7.04
N LEU A 201 -12.16 11.28 7.98
CA LEU A 201 -13.37 10.50 7.69
C LEU A 201 -14.54 11.37 7.18
N LEU A 202 -14.76 12.54 7.79
CA LEU A 202 -15.79 13.48 7.36
C LEU A 202 -15.48 14.08 5.99
N SER A 203 -14.21 14.38 5.74
CA SER A 203 -13.72 14.94 4.47
C SER A 203 -13.88 13.95 3.31
N TYR A 204 -13.63 12.66 3.54
CA TYR A 204 -13.86 11.60 2.54
C TYR A 204 -15.31 11.60 2.04
N TRP A 205 -16.26 11.79 2.95
CA TRP A 205 -17.69 11.85 2.62
C TRP A 205 -18.18 13.24 2.20
N GLY A 206 -17.29 14.24 2.16
CA GLY A 206 -17.67 15.62 1.83
C GLY A 206 -18.67 16.23 2.80
N VAL A 207 -18.64 15.85 4.10
CA VAL A 207 -19.54 16.40 5.11
C VAL A 207 -19.23 17.88 5.32
N GLN A 208 -20.29 18.71 5.25
CA GLN A 208 -20.21 20.17 5.33
C GLN A 208 -21.00 20.71 6.52
N ASP A 209 -20.63 21.89 6.99
CA ASP A 209 -21.41 22.68 7.95
C ASP A 209 -22.66 23.31 7.30
N ALA A 210 -23.40 24.09 8.08
CA ALA A 210 -24.62 24.76 7.62
C ALA A 210 -24.35 25.83 6.54
N GLU A 211 -23.12 26.33 6.47
CA GLU A 211 -22.64 27.32 5.51
C GLU A 211 -22.08 26.67 4.23
N GLY A 212 -21.98 25.34 4.18
CA GLY A 212 -21.46 24.57 3.06
C GLY A 212 -19.93 24.43 3.04
N ALA A 213 -19.24 24.79 4.12
CA ALA A 213 -17.80 24.58 4.26
C ALA A 213 -17.52 23.18 4.83
N GLY A 214 -16.40 22.57 4.43
CA GLY A 214 -15.97 21.29 4.99
C GLY A 214 -15.64 21.41 6.48
N LEU A 215 -16.04 20.41 7.27
CA LEU A 215 -15.79 20.39 8.71
C LEU A 215 -14.30 20.21 9.01
N THR A 216 -13.74 21.08 9.85
CA THR A 216 -12.34 21.04 10.26
C THR A 216 -12.14 20.23 11.54
N ARG A 217 -10.89 19.90 11.87
CA ARG A 217 -10.52 19.34 13.19
C ARG A 217 -11.04 20.20 14.35
N ASN A 218 -10.99 21.53 14.22
CA ASN A 218 -11.47 22.42 15.26
C ASN A 218 -12.99 22.33 15.42
N ASP A 219 -13.74 22.16 14.32
CA ASP A 219 -15.20 22.00 14.38
C ASP A 219 -15.58 20.70 15.09
N VAL A 220 -14.84 19.62 14.84
CA VAL A 220 -15.00 18.35 15.59
C VAL A 220 -14.77 18.58 17.08
N MET A 221 -13.67 19.23 17.44
CA MET A 221 -13.32 19.46 18.85
C MET A 221 -14.32 20.38 19.54
N GLN A 222 -14.65 21.52 18.91
CA GLN A 222 -15.56 22.52 19.44
C GLN A 222 -16.98 21.98 19.53
N GLY A 223 -17.48 21.33 18.48
CA GLY A 223 -18.80 20.75 18.44
C GLY A 223 -19.00 19.64 19.48
N THR A 224 -18.02 18.75 19.63
CA THR A 224 -18.09 17.71 20.67
C THR A 224 -17.96 18.31 22.07
N TYR A 225 -17.14 19.36 22.25
CA TYR A 225 -17.02 20.08 23.51
C TYR A 225 -18.34 20.74 23.92
N ASP A 226 -19.02 21.42 22.99
CA ASP A 226 -20.29 22.12 23.24
C ASP A 226 -21.44 21.15 23.49
N ALA A 227 -21.44 20.00 22.83
CA ALA A 227 -22.44 18.94 23.04
C ALA A 227 -22.19 18.12 24.33
N SER A 228 -21.01 18.24 24.95
CA SER A 228 -20.64 17.43 26.11
C SER A 228 -21.43 17.80 27.36
N SER A 229 -21.86 16.78 28.10
CA SER A 229 -22.41 16.96 29.45
C SER A 229 -21.35 17.30 30.51
N ASN A 230 -20.07 17.09 30.18
CA ASN A 230 -18.93 17.37 31.05
C ASN A 230 -17.76 17.93 30.21
N PRO A 231 -17.88 19.18 29.72
CA PRO A 231 -16.87 19.83 28.89
C PRO A 231 -15.56 19.99 29.66
N SER A 232 -14.47 19.49 29.07
CA SER A 232 -13.14 19.52 29.66
C SER A 232 -12.08 19.67 28.58
N THR A 233 -11.05 20.45 28.87
CA THR A 233 -9.83 20.57 28.05
C THR A 233 -8.68 19.73 28.62
N THR A 234 -8.93 19.05 29.74
CA THR A 234 -8.02 18.06 30.35
C THR A 234 -8.42 16.66 29.92
N TYR A 235 -7.41 15.85 29.59
CA TYR A 235 -7.59 14.45 29.20
C TYR A 235 -8.35 13.63 30.26
N PRO A 236 -9.31 12.77 29.87
CA PRO A 236 -9.87 12.65 28.53
C PRO A 236 -10.83 13.81 28.23
N THR A 237 -10.62 14.45 27.08
CA THR A 237 -11.50 15.49 26.55
C THR A 237 -12.78 14.87 25.94
N PRO A 238 -13.85 15.67 25.71
CA PRO A 238 -15.10 15.19 25.11
C PRO A 238 -14.92 14.38 23.81
N TRP A 239 -14.11 14.88 22.88
CA TRP A 239 -13.84 14.18 21.60
C TRP A 239 -13.03 12.88 21.76
N GLN A 240 -12.49 12.59 22.94
CA GLN A 240 -11.83 11.32 23.26
C GLN A 240 -12.80 10.29 23.85
N ARG A 241 -14.06 10.68 24.07
CA ARG A 241 -15.14 9.79 24.51
C ARG A 241 -15.96 9.40 23.29
N TRP A 242 -15.82 8.15 22.87
CA TRP A 242 -16.46 7.62 21.66
C TRP A 242 -17.98 7.89 21.58
N ASP A 243 -18.70 7.80 22.70
CA ASP A 243 -20.14 8.08 22.71
C ASP A 243 -20.46 9.56 22.46
N GLU A 244 -19.68 10.48 23.03
CA GLU A 244 -19.87 11.92 22.81
C GLU A 244 -19.49 12.32 21.39
N LEU A 245 -18.36 11.79 20.88
CA LEU A 245 -17.95 12.00 19.49
C LEU A 245 -19.02 11.49 18.52
N ARG A 246 -19.47 10.24 18.66
CA ARG A 246 -20.51 9.67 17.78
C ARG A 246 -21.83 10.42 17.87
N ALA A 247 -22.23 10.82 19.08
CA ALA A 247 -23.45 11.60 19.27
C ALA A 247 -23.38 12.94 18.54
N TRP A 248 -22.25 13.66 18.66
CA TRP A 248 -22.04 14.91 17.92
C TRP A 248 -21.98 14.67 16.40
N THR A 249 -21.21 13.68 15.94
CA THR A 249 -21.12 13.33 14.51
C THR A 249 -22.50 13.05 13.93
N GLY A 250 -23.38 12.36 14.68
CA GLY A 250 -24.77 12.10 14.30
C GLY A 250 -25.63 13.34 14.11
N THR A 251 -25.20 14.51 14.59
CA THR A 251 -25.89 15.80 14.38
C THR A 251 -25.43 16.54 13.13
N VAL A 252 -24.23 16.23 12.62
CA VAL A 252 -23.63 16.91 11.46
C VAL A 252 -23.69 16.07 10.19
N VAL A 253 -23.87 14.75 10.31
CA VAL A 253 -24.13 13.89 9.14
C VAL A 253 -25.63 13.84 8.83
N SER A 254 -25.95 13.76 7.54
CA SER A 254 -27.31 13.62 7.04
C SER A 254 -27.42 12.40 6.11
N ASP A 255 -28.65 12.02 5.78
CA ASP A 255 -28.95 11.05 4.72
C ASP A 255 -28.14 11.37 3.45
N PRO A 256 -27.47 10.38 2.83
CA PRO A 256 -27.55 8.93 3.05
C PRO A 256 -26.67 8.34 4.17
N LEU A 257 -25.99 9.17 4.96
CA LEU A 257 -25.01 8.71 5.96
C LEU A 257 -25.63 8.45 7.34
N SER A 258 -25.06 7.48 8.04
CA SER A 258 -25.38 7.17 9.44
C SER A 258 -24.14 6.80 10.24
N VAL A 259 -24.14 7.08 11.55
CA VAL A 259 -23.00 6.79 12.43
C VAL A 259 -23.07 5.35 12.97
N GLY A 260 -22.09 4.53 12.63
CA GLY A 260 -21.88 3.17 13.12
C GLY A 260 -20.82 3.08 14.22
N SER A 261 -20.80 1.95 14.93
CA SER A 261 -19.90 1.74 16.08
C SER A 261 -19.39 0.30 16.22
N SER A 262 -19.40 -0.50 15.15
CA SER A 262 -18.91 -1.87 15.21
C SER A 262 -18.56 -2.38 13.82
N ILE A 263 -17.53 -3.21 13.76
CA ILE A 263 -17.21 -4.03 12.59
C ILE A 263 -17.85 -5.42 12.78
N PRO A 264 -18.43 -6.04 11.75
CA PRO A 264 -18.91 -7.42 11.84
C PRO A 264 -17.82 -8.36 12.36
N SER A 265 -18.14 -9.20 13.35
CA SER A 265 -17.18 -10.12 14.00
C SER A 265 -15.97 -9.42 14.66
N GLY A 266 -16.05 -8.11 14.91
CA GLY A 266 -15.02 -7.33 15.56
C GLY A 266 -14.81 -7.69 17.02
N ALA A 267 -13.56 -7.97 17.39
CA ALA A 267 -13.10 -8.13 18.76
C ALA A 267 -12.08 -7.04 19.09
N ASP A 268 -12.01 -6.65 20.37
CA ASP A 268 -10.99 -5.70 20.82
C ASP A 268 -9.64 -6.38 21.01
N GLY A 269 -8.56 -5.69 20.66
CA GLY A 269 -7.19 -6.20 20.77
C GLY A 269 -6.84 -7.27 19.73
N ALA A 270 -7.47 -7.22 18.56
CA ALA A 270 -7.22 -8.20 17.49
C ALA A 270 -5.92 -7.90 16.73
N ASP A 271 -5.19 -8.98 16.41
CA ASP A 271 -4.03 -8.98 15.52
C ASP A 271 -4.49 -9.01 14.03
N VAL A 272 -3.54 -8.92 13.10
CA VAL A 272 -3.76 -9.15 11.66
C VAL A 272 -2.82 -10.28 11.22
N PRO A 273 -3.28 -11.37 10.60
CA PRO A 273 -4.64 -11.66 10.19
C PRO A 273 -5.58 -11.98 11.37
N SER A 274 -6.88 -11.71 11.21
CA SER A 274 -7.93 -12.13 12.13
C SER A 274 -9.33 -12.00 11.53
N ALA A 275 -10.33 -12.61 12.17
CA ALA A 275 -11.74 -12.39 11.81
C ALA A 275 -12.16 -10.91 11.90
N THR A 276 -11.53 -10.16 12.80
CA THR A 276 -11.73 -8.71 12.91
C THR A 276 -11.18 -8.00 11.68
N ALA A 277 -9.97 -8.32 11.23
CA ALA A 277 -9.41 -7.77 10.00
C ALA A 277 -10.27 -8.10 8.78
N ASN A 278 -10.82 -9.32 8.69
CA ASN A 278 -11.75 -9.69 7.62
C ASN A 278 -13.05 -8.86 7.66
N GLY A 279 -13.60 -8.57 8.84
CA GLY A 279 -14.72 -7.66 8.97
C GLY A 279 -14.38 -6.22 8.51
N MET A 280 -13.13 -5.77 8.73
CA MET A 280 -12.67 -4.47 8.23
C MET A 280 -12.60 -4.45 6.70
N ARG A 281 -12.14 -5.54 6.07
CA ARG A 281 -12.21 -5.70 4.60
C ARG A 281 -13.64 -5.59 4.10
N ASP A 282 -14.57 -6.31 4.73
CA ASP A 282 -15.98 -6.31 4.30
C ASP A 282 -16.57 -4.91 4.34
N GLN A 283 -16.23 -4.15 5.38
CA GLN A 283 -16.62 -2.75 5.53
C GLN A 283 -16.01 -1.85 4.43
N LEU A 284 -14.72 -2.01 4.14
CA LEU A 284 -14.03 -1.23 3.11
C LEU A 284 -14.50 -1.57 1.70
N ALA A 285 -14.94 -2.80 1.45
CA ALA A 285 -15.54 -3.22 0.19
C ALA A 285 -16.88 -2.49 -0.11
N LEU A 286 -17.51 -1.90 0.91
CA LEU A 286 -18.67 -1.02 0.76
C LEU A 286 -18.30 0.44 0.49
N GLY A 287 -17.00 0.76 0.38
CA GLY A 287 -16.51 2.14 0.26
C GLY A 287 -16.59 2.94 1.56
N GLU A 288 -16.62 2.27 2.71
CA GLU A 288 -16.87 2.89 4.01
C GLU A 288 -15.59 2.83 4.88
N PRO A 289 -14.68 3.84 4.78
CA PRO A 289 -13.55 3.92 5.69
C PRO A 289 -14.05 4.24 7.10
N PHE A 290 -13.21 3.99 8.09
CA PHE A 290 -13.60 4.17 9.49
C PHE A 290 -12.41 4.57 10.36
N ILE A 291 -12.69 5.14 11.52
CA ILE A 291 -11.66 5.42 12.51
C ILE A 291 -11.69 4.39 13.62
N VAL A 292 -10.52 4.00 14.09
CA VAL A 292 -10.37 2.93 15.08
C VAL A 292 -9.30 3.29 16.09
N SER A 293 -9.53 2.92 17.35
CA SER A 293 -8.48 2.97 18.37
C SER A 293 -7.61 1.72 18.32
N ILE A 294 -6.30 1.88 18.42
CA ILE A 294 -5.39 0.76 18.72
C ILE A 294 -5.26 0.55 20.23
N VAL A 295 -4.80 -0.64 20.63
CA VAL A 295 -4.36 -0.90 22.00
C VAL A 295 -3.25 0.09 22.34
N GLY A 296 -3.44 0.89 23.39
CA GLY A 296 -2.58 2.02 23.74
C GLY A 296 -3.24 3.39 23.62
N GLY A 297 -4.39 3.49 22.92
CA GLY A 297 -5.23 4.69 22.92
C GLY A 297 -4.95 5.71 21.82
N HIS A 298 -4.16 5.36 20.80
CA HIS A 298 -4.01 6.14 19.56
C HIS A 298 -5.14 5.81 18.57
N ILE A 299 -5.54 6.77 17.74
CA ILE A 299 -6.69 6.66 16.82
C ILE A 299 -6.24 6.95 15.40
N MET A 300 -6.54 6.04 14.48
CA MET A 300 -6.18 6.12 13.06
C MET A 300 -7.41 5.94 12.19
N CYS A 301 -7.33 6.37 10.92
CA CYS A 301 -8.36 6.11 9.92
C CYS A 301 -7.96 4.93 9.05
N ILE A 302 -8.70 3.82 9.14
CA ILE A 302 -8.55 2.65 8.28
C ILE A 302 -9.25 2.92 6.95
N ARG A 303 -8.52 2.69 5.86
CA ARG A 303 -8.94 3.04 4.50
C ARG A 303 -8.68 1.95 3.46
N GLY A 304 -8.01 0.86 3.84
CA GLY A 304 -7.64 -0.17 2.89
C GLY A 304 -7.15 -1.43 3.57
N VAL A 305 -6.94 -2.47 2.75
CA VAL A 305 -6.47 -3.79 3.16
C VAL A 305 -5.69 -4.45 2.02
N VAL A 306 -4.85 -5.41 2.38
CA VAL A 306 -4.27 -6.40 1.45
C VAL A 306 -4.81 -7.77 1.82
N VAL A 307 -5.40 -8.46 0.85
CA VAL A 307 -6.15 -9.71 1.05
C VAL A 307 -5.50 -10.83 0.25
N LYS A 308 -5.30 -12.00 0.86
CA LYS A 308 -4.89 -13.25 0.16
C LYS A 308 -6.01 -13.84 -0.68
N HIS A 309 -5.68 -14.78 -1.55
CA HIS A 309 -6.61 -15.47 -2.45
C HIS A 309 -7.64 -16.31 -1.68
N ASP A 310 -7.31 -16.72 -0.45
CA ASP A 310 -8.20 -17.42 0.47
C ASP A 310 -9.09 -16.49 1.31
N ASP A 311 -9.23 -15.23 0.88
CA ASP A 311 -10.02 -14.20 1.52
C ASP A 311 -9.54 -13.81 2.94
N GLU A 312 -8.28 -14.10 3.31
CA GLU A 312 -7.70 -13.64 4.57
C GLU A 312 -6.98 -12.30 4.42
N VAL A 313 -7.33 -11.31 5.26
CA VAL A 313 -6.63 -10.02 5.32
C VAL A 313 -5.24 -10.22 5.92
N GLN A 314 -4.20 -9.92 5.15
CA GLN A 314 -2.82 -9.93 5.64
C GLN A 314 -2.42 -8.59 6.22
N TRP A 315 -2.85 -7.48 5.60
CA TRP A 315 -2.53 -6.14 6.06
C TRP A 315 -3.74 -5.23 6.10
N VAL A 316 -3.67 -4.25 7.01
CA VAL A 316 -4.59 -3.11 7.07
C VAL A 316 -3.83 -1.85 6.66
N ILE A 317 -4.43 -1.03 5.82
CA ILE A 317 -3.87 0.26 5.37
C ILE A 317 -4.58 1.37 6.13
N ALA A 318 -3.82 2.21 6.82
CA ALA A 318 -4.37 3.31 7.60
C ALA A 318 -3.68 4.65 7.33
N ASN A 319 -4.45 5.73 7.44
CA ASN A 319 -3.91 7.07 7.65
C ASN A 319 -3.64 7.23 9.16
N ASP A 320 -2.36 7.29 9.55
CA ASP A 320 -1.95 7.64 10.91
C ASP A 320 -1.80 9.17 11.02
N PRO A 321 -2.63 9.86 11.82
CA PRO A 321 -2.54 11.31 11.94
C PRO A 321 -1.20 11.78 12.56
N TYR A 322 -0.45 10.93 13.26
CA TYR A 322 0.86 11.28 13.80
C TYR A 322 1.95 11.37 12.72
N GLY A 323 1.81 10.63 11.63
CA GLY A 323 2.64 10.79 10.44
C GLY A 323 4.06 10.20 10.53
N ASN A 324 4.35 9.28 11.44
CA ASN A 324 5.71 8.79 11.70
C ASN A 324 6.02 7.40 11.13
N LEU A 325 5.18 6.87 10.26
CA LEU A 325 5.28 5.49 9.79
C LEU A 325 5.30 5.35 8.26
N ASN A 326 5.42 6.47 7.54
CA ASN A 326 5.68 6.46 6.09
C ASN A 326 5.93 7.89 5.57
N SER A 327 7.06 8.50 5.92
CA SER A 327 7.54 9.69 5.21
C SER A 327 8.07 9.25 3.84
N PRO A 328 8.04 10.08 2.78
CA PRO A 328 8.84 9.84 1.55
C PRO A 328 10.36 10.00 1.78
N ASN A 329 10.77 9.97 3.05
CA ASN A 329 12.15 9.91 3.48
C ASN A 329 12.29 8.78 4.52
N SER A 330 11.30 7.88 4.60
CA SER A 330 11.32 6.71 5.46
C SER A 330 12.17 5.67 4.78
N VAL A 331 13.38 5.50 5.29
CA VAL A 331 14.29 4.47 4.79
C VAL A 331 13.97 3.19 5.53
N TYR A 332 13.51 2.17 4.80
CA TYR A 332 13.30 0.86 5.40
C TYR A 332 14.65 0.11 5.41
N ASP A 333 15.02 -0.44 6.55
CA ASP A 333 16.24 -1.22 6.78
C ASP A 333 17.57 -0.43 6.71
N THR A 334 18.67 -1.11 7.01
CA THR A 334 20.01 -0.66 6.65
C THR A 334 20.28 -0.88 5.17
N LEU A 335 20.98 0.07 4.52
CA LEU A 335 21.74 -0.19 3.30
C LEU A 335 22.56 -1.48 3.48
N ASP A 336 22.24 -2.50 2.69
CA ASP A 336 22.92 -3.79 2.62
C ASP A 336 23.27 -4.05 1.16
N ILE A 337 24.53 -3.80 0.79
CA ILE A 337 25.02 -3.99 -0.58
C ILE A 337 25.68 -5.37 -0.69
N GLY A 338 25.37 -6.11 -1.76
CA GLY A 338 25.95 -7.43 -2.01
C GLY A 338 27.39 -7.36 -2.52
N GLN A 339 27.75 -6.29 -3.21
CA GLN A 339 29.04 -6.06 -3.85
C GLN A 339 29.53 -4.63 -3.66
N SER A 340 30.84 -4.41 -3.85
CA SER A 340 31.43 -3.08 -3.72
C SER A 340 30.96 -2.10 -4.80
N VAL A 341 30.68 -0.87 -4.41
CA VAL A 341 30.15 0.23 -5.23
C VAL A 341 31.13 1.40 -5.29
N GLY A 342 31.17 2.13 -6.40
CA GLY A 342 32.00 3.31 -6.61
C GLY A 342 33.36 3.01 -7.24
N ALA A 343 34.39 3.74 -6.83
CA ALA A 343 35.72 3.72 -7.44
C ALA A 343 36.38 2.33 -7.36
N GLY A 344 36.51 1.67 -8.52
CA GLY A 344 37.08 0.32 -8.60
C GLY A 344 36.23 -0.76 -7.93
N GLY A 345 34.96 -0.48 -7.66
CA GLY A 345 33.98 -1.44 -7.20
C GLY A 345 33.55 -2.41 -8.32
N VAL A 346 32.77 -3.42 -7.94
CA VAL A 346 32.08 -4.33 -8.88
C VAL A 346 30.98 -3.57 -9.60
N ASN A 347 30.33 -2.62 -8.90
CA ASN A 347 29.28 -1.76 -9.43
C ASN A 347 28.11 -2.57 -10.00
N ASP A 348 27.63 -3.54 -9.22
CA ASP A 348 26.35 -4.17 -9.53
C ASP A 348 25.25 -3.08 -9.58
N PRO A 349 24.42 -3.01 -10.63
CA PRO A 349 23.46 -1.91 -10.78
C PRO A 349 22.50 -1.74 -9.62
N ALA A 350 22.12 -2.82 -8.93
CA ALA A 350 21.27 -2.77 -7.75
C ALA A 350 21.99 -2.09 -6.57
N ASP A 351 23.22 -2.51 -6.27
CA ASP A 351 24.01 -1.92 -5.19
C ASP A 351 24.38 -0.46 -5.47
N VAL A 352 24.67 -0.13 -6.73
CA VAL A 352 24.99 1.25 -7.14
C VAL A 352 23.81 2.16 -6.92
N SER A 353 22.64 1.74 -7.39
CA SER A 353 21.41 2.46 -7.17
C SER A 353 21.23 2.68 -5.66
N ALA A 354 21.47 1.64 -4.83
CA ALA A 354 21.47 1.67 -3.36
C ALA A 354 22.25 2.81 -2.77
N VAL A 355 23.52 2.90 -3.13
CA VAL A 355 24.37 3.96 -2.64
C VAL A 355 23.94 5.33 -3.17
N GLN A 356 23.53 5.45 -4.45
CA GLN A 356 23.10 6.73 -5.05
C GLN A 356 21.92 7.34 -4.31
N ASP A 357 20.88 6.55 -4.07
CA ASP A 357 19.72 7.03 -3.34
C ASP A 357 20.11 7.43 -1.91
N VAL A 358 20.99 6.67 -1.23
CA VAL A 358 21.31 6.99 0.17
C VAL A 358 22.01 8.33 0.25
N LEU A 359 22.96 8.53 -0.65
CA LEU A 359 23.63 9.80 -0.79
C LEU A 359 22.64 10.91 -1.14
N ARG A 360 21.63 10.65 -1.98
CA ARG A 360 20.60 11.64 -2.32
C ARG A 360 19.74 12.04 -1.11
N ALA A 361 19.26 11.09 -0.31
CA ALA A 361 18.49 11.40 0.90
C ALA A 361 19.32 12.14 1.96
N LEU A 362 20.62 11.90 2.01
CA LEU A 362 21.55 12.65 2.85
C LEU A 362 21.96 14.01 2.26
N GLY A 363 21.45 14.39 1.08
CA GLY A 363 21.80 15.62 0.38
C GLY A 363 23.25 15.67 -0.13
N LYS A 364 23.83 14.51 -0.41
CA LYS A 364 25.20 14.30 -0.89
C LYS A 364 25.30 14.03 -2.39
N TYR A 365 24.20 13.66 -3.03
CA TYR A 365 24.12 13.34 -4.45
C TYR A 365 22.87 13.97 -5.06
N ASP A 366 23.02 14.79 -6.10
CA ASP A 366 21.90 15.48 -6.77
C ASP A 366 21.54 14.84 -8.15
N GLY A 367 22.24 13.77 -8.53
CA GLY A 367 22.03 13.08 -9.80
C GLY A 367 20.85 12.11 -9.79
N PRO A 368 20.47 11.55 -10.96
CA PRO A 368 19.47 10.49 -11.02
C PRO A 368 20.03 9.18 -10.45
N THR A 369 19.13 8.38 -9.86
CA THR A 369 19.41 7.00 -9.45
C THR A 369 19.34 6.13 -10.69
N SER A 370 20.49 5.72 -11.20
CA SER A 370 20.62 5.07 -12.51
C SER A 370 21.21 3.67 -12.45
N GLY A 371 21.77 3.28 -11.29
CA GLY A 371 22.53 2.04 -11.15
C GLY A 371 23.88 2.08 -11.85
N ILE A 372 24.31 3.25 -12.31
CA ILE A 372 25.60 3.46 -12.98
C ILE A 372 26.50 4.27 -12.05
N ALA A 373 27.63 3.68 -11.63
CA ALA A 373 28.59 4.33 -10.73
C ALA A 373 29.48 5.29 -11.53
N ASP A 374 28.89 6.39 -11.97
CA ASP A 374 29.56 7.44 -12.70
C ASP A 374 30.44 8.34 -11.81
N ASP A 375 31.14 9.29 -12.42
CA ASP A 375 32.01 10.22 -11.69
C ASP A 375 31.24 11.01 -10.61
N ALA A 376 29.97 11.35 -10.87
CA ALA A 376 29.12 12.07 -9.91
C ALA A 376 28.81 11.21 -8.68
N THR A 377 28.52 9.93 -8.88
CA THR A 377 28.30 8.95 -7.80
C THR A 377 29.57 8.77 -6.97
N ILE A 378 30.72 8.60 -7.64
CA ILE A 378 32.01 8.42 -6.96
C ILE A 378 32.37 9.67 -6.15
N ASP A 379 32.15 10.86 -6.70
CA ASP A 379 32.44 12.11 -6.01
C ASP A 379 31.50 12.34 -4.82
N ALA A 380 30.23 11.95 -4.93
CA ALA A 380 29.30 11.94 -3.80
C ALA A 380 29.74 10.98 -2.68
N ILE A 381 30.22 9.78 -3.03
CA ILE A 381 30.80 8.85 -2.06
C ILE A 381 32.02 9.49 -1.37
N ARG A 382 32.92 10.13 -2.12
CA ARG A 382 34.08 10.83 -1.55
C ARG A 382 33.68 11.98 -0.63
N ASP A 383 32.69 12.77 -1.01
CA ASP A 383 32.18 13.86 -0.18
C ASP A 383 31.63 13.33 1.15
N PHE A 384 30.84 12.25 1.09
CA PHE A 384 30.30 11.59 2.29
C PHE A 384 31.40 11.02 3.19
N GLN A 385 32.39 10.35 2.59
CA GLN A 385 33.55 9.80 3.32
C GLN A 385 34.40 10.91 3.96
N GLY A 386 34.49 12.07 3.30
CA GLY A 386 35.25 13.23 3.74
C GLY A 386 36.72 13.19 3.29
N ARG A 387 37.60 13.85 4.05
CA ARG A 387 39.00 14.04 3.64
C ARG A 387 39.73 12.70 3.52
N GLY A 388 40.16 12.39 2.30
CA GLY A 388 40.88 11.15 1.99
C GLY A 388 39.98 9.98 1.62
N GLY A 389 38.69 10.22 1.35
CA GLY A 389 37.78 9.22 0.80
C GLY A 389 38.30 8.67 -0.53
N ASP A 390 38.18 7.36 -0.70
CA ASP A 390 38.57 6.64 -1.91
C ASP A 390 37.46 6.65 -2.97
N GLY A 391 36.23 6.95 -2.57
CA GLY A 391 35.05 6.93 -3.43
C GLY A 391 34.44 5.54 -3.59
N ARG A 392 34.70 4.61 -2.67
CA ARG A 392 34.21 3.24 -2.70
C ARG A 392 33.43 2.86 -1.44
N VAL A 393 32.33 2.14 -1.61
CA VAL A 393 31.54 1.53 -0.53
C VAL A 393 31.71 0.02 -0.64
N ASP A 394 32.16 -0.64 0.42
CA ASP A 394 32.31 -2.10 0.47
C ASP A 394 31.24 -2.73 1.36
N PRO A 395 30.73 -3.93 1.03
CA PRO A 395 29.78 -4.69 1.85
C PRO A 395 30.24 -4.87 3.30
N GLY A 396 29.42 -4.47 4.26
CA GLY A 396 29.72 -4.47 5.69
C GLY A 396 30.88 -3.53 6.08
N GLY A 397 31.29 -2.64 5.18
CA GLY A 397 32.41 -1.72 5.35
C GLY A 397 32.08 -0.49 6.19
N GLY A 398 33.12 0.28 6.53
CA GLY A 398 32.96 1.48 7.37
C GLY A 398 32.12 2.59 6.71
N THR A 399 32.15 2.70 5.39
CA THR A 399 31.32 3.67 4.66
C THR A 399 29.86 3.28 4.68
N GLU A 400 29.52 2.01 4.42
CA GLU A 400 28.15 1.48 4.52
C GLU A 400 27.60 1.65 5.95
N GLY A 401 28.36 1.26 6.97
CA GLY A 401 27.96 1.42 8.37
C GLY A 401 27.72 2.88 8.76
N ARG A 402 28.48 3.84 8.22
CA ARG A 402 28.25 5.27 8.42
C ARG A 402 27.02 5.77 7.67
N LEU A 403 26.82 5.37 6.42
CA LEU A 403 25.60 5.69 5.65
C LEU A 403 24.37 5.24 6.45
N ASN A 404 24.40 4.02 6.95
CA ASN A 404 23.39 3.46 7.83
C ASN A 404 23.21 4.26 9.13
N SER A 405 24.29 4.66 9.79
CA SER A 405 24.22 5.46 11.01
C SER A 405 23.63 6.84 10.75
N GLU A 406 24.09 7.57 9.73
CA GLU A 406 23.67 8.95 9.45
C GLU A 406 22.21 9.01 8.98
N VAL A 407 21.77 8.03 8.19
CA VAL A 407 20.34 7.86 7.87
C VAL A 407 19.52 7.54 9.13
N GLY A 408 20.11 6.79 10.08
CA GLY A 408 19.45 6.39 11.33
C GLY A 408 19.46 7.43 12.47
N GLU A 409 20.38 8.40 12.49
CA GLU A 409 20.50 9.39 13.59
C GLU A 409 19.30 10.35 13.71
N GLY A 410 18.42 10.38 12.69
CA GLY A 410 17.13 11.07 12.73
C GLY A 410 15.99 10.31 13.44
N ASN A 411 16.17 9.01 13.69
CA ASN A 411 15.15 8.15 14.30
C ASN A 411 15.05 8.34 15.81
N LYS A 412 14.09 9.16 16.22
CA LYS A 412 13.47 9.01 17.55
C LYS A 412 11.99 8.75 17.36
N SER A 413 11.57 7.50 17.41
CA SER A 413 10.16 7.16 17.37
C SER A 413 9.91 5.77 17.96
N TRP A 414 8.67 5.58 18.38
CA TRP A 414 8.07 4.60 19.26
C TRP A 414 7.63 3.34 18.49
N TYR A 415 7.98 3.27 17.21
CA TYR A 415 7.69 2.24 16.22
C TYR A 415 8.87 2.18 15.24
N THR A 416 9.83 1.27 15.40
CA THR A 416 11.01 1.26 14.50
C THR A 416 11.74 -0.08 14.34
N ASP A 417 11.68 -0.99 15.31
CA ASP A 417 12.69 -2.06 15.34
C ASP A 417 12.33 -3.25 14.42
N ALA A 418 11.05 -3.62 14.29
CA ALA A 418 10.61 -4.70 13.40
C ALA A 418 10.26 -4.29 11.96
N GLU A 419 9.77 -3.06 11.74
CA GLU A 419 9.40 -2.59 10.39
C GLU A 419 10.60 -2.01 9.64
N GLY A 420 11.75 -1.87 10.30
CA GLY A 420 12.98 -1.33 9.70
C GLY A 420 12.90 0.16 9.34
N GLU A 421 11.81 0.85 9.63
CA GLU A 421 11.54 2.19 9.13
C GLU A 421 12.39 3.28 9.80
N ARG A 422 12.97 4.17 8.98
CA ARG A 422 13.77 5.30 9.43
C ARG A 422 13.30 6.64 8.89
N ASN A 423 12.63 7.41 9.72
CA ASN A 423 12.11 8.74 9.38
C ASN A 423 13.19 9.81 9.56
N THR A 424 13.57 10.49 8.47
CA THR A 424 14.44 11.67 8.59
C THR A 424 13.74 12.81 9.36
N ALA A 425 14.49 13.53 10.19
CA ALA A 425 13.98 14.69 10.96
C ALA A 425 13.62 15.89 10.07
N SER A 426 14.13 15.95 8.83
CA SER A 426 13.97 17.06 7.89
C SER A 426 12.99 16.74 6.76
N GLY A 427 11.84 17.40 6.79
CA GLY A 427 10.81 17.43 5.75
C GLY A 427 9.73 18.42 6.19
N ASP A 428 8.99 19.02 5.25
CA ASP A 428 7.91 19.98 5.57
C ASP A 428 6.72 19.33 6.32
N GLY A 429 6.78 18.02 6.53
CA GLY A 429 5.79 17.23 7.24
C GLY A 429 4.55 16.89 6.41
N SER A 430 4.43 17.41 5.18
CA SER A 430 3.23 17.27 4.35
C SER A 430 2.98 15.85 3.84
N ALA A 431 4.03 15.02 3.80
CA ALA A 431 3.99 13.65 3.32
C ALA A 431 4.30 12.60 4.41
N ARG A 432 4.47 13.04 5.67
CA ARG A 432 4.79 12.17 6.80
C ARG A 432 3.59 11.31 7.19
N GLY A 433 3.73 9.98 7.04
CA GLY A 433 2.84 8.91 7.53
C GLY A 433 1.41 8.98 7.02
N LYS A 434 1.27 9.35 5.75
CA LYS A 434 -0.02 9.29 5.07
C LYS A 434 -0.58 7.86 4.98
N HIS A 435 0.28 6.83 4.92
CA HIS A 435 -0.13 5.44 4.71
C HIS A 435 0.72 4.49 5.52
N VAL A 436 0.11 3.75 6.42
CA VAL A 436 0.81 2.72 7.19
C VAL A 436 0.18 1.38 6.88
N TYR A 437 1.03 0.42 6.50
CA TYR A 437 0.65 -0.97 6.31
C TYR A 437 0.87 -1.71 7.62
N TYR A 438 -0.21 -2.13 8.25
CA TYR A 438 -0.20 -2.84 9.51
C TYR A 438 -0.38 -4.34 9.30
N ASN A 439 0.51 -5.13 9.90
CA ASN A 439 0.42 -6.58 9.96
C ASN A 439 0.53 -7.06 11.41
N GLY A 440 0.51 -8.38 11.62
CA GLY A 440 0.59 -8.98 12.96
C GLY A 440 1.93 -8.82 13.64
N ASP A 441 2.97 -8.45 12.89
CA ASP A 441 4.34 -8.22 13.34
C ASP A 441 4.66 -6.72 13.49
N THR A 442 3.74 -5.81 13.12
CA THR A 442 3.93 -4.38 13.34
C THR A 442 4.07 -4.10 14.83
N GLU A 443 5.27 -3.70 15.24
CA GLU A 443 5.57 -3.37 16.62
C GLU A 443 4.98 -2.02 17.01
N SER A 444 4.31 -2.02 18.15
CA SER A 444 3.94 -0.85 18.92
C SER A 444 4.73 -0.78 20.23
N ARG A 445 4.72 0.38 20.89
CA ARG A 445 5.14 0.47 22.29
C ARG A 445 3.93 0.67 23.18
N ASP A 446 3.86 -0.09 24.26
CA ASP A 446 2.83 0.09 25.28
C ASP A 446 3.07 1.39 26.08
N ALA A 447 2.15 1.71 27.00
CA ALA A 447 2.27 2.90 27.85
C ALA A 447 3.48 2.87 28.81
N GLN A 448 4.16 1.73 28.95
CA GLN A 448 5.39 1.53 29.70
C GLN A 448 6.63 1.46 28.79
N ASN A 449 6.46 1.75 27.49
CA ASN A 449 7.51 1.74 26.46
C ASN A 449 8.07 0.33 26.16
N ASN A 450 7.38 -0.75 26.57
CA ASN A 450 7.74 -2.11 26.19
C ASN A 450 7.29 -2.38 24.75
N PRO A 451 8.07 -3.15 23.96
CA PRO A 451 7.61 -3.61 22.66
C PRO A 451 6.35 -4.47 22.84
N SER A 452 5.33 -4.16 22.05
CA SER A 452 4.06 -4.86 21.92
C SER A 452 3.71 -4.96 20.44
N HIS A 453 2.73 -5.79 20.06
CA HIS A 453 2.24 -5.77 18.68
C HIS A 453 1.08 -4.78 18.58
N LEU A 454 1.01 -4.05 17.48
CA LEU A 454 -0.11 -3.14 17.22
C LEU A 454 -1.38 -3.97 17.04
N ARG A 455 -2.42 -3.60 17.79
CA ARG A 455 -3.68 -4.34 17.85
C ARG A 455 -4.86 -3.39 17.74
N PHE A 456 -5.90 -3.79 17.03
CA PHE A 456 -7.06 -2.96 16.78
C PHE A 456 -8.22 -3.24 17.75
N ASN A 457 -8.97 -2.20 18.11
CA ASN A 457 -10.22 -2.35 18.86
C ASN A 457 -11.43 -2.26 17.91
N ALA A 458 -12.17 -3.35 17.70
CA ALA A 458 -13.21 -3.42 16.67
C ALA A 458 -14.67 -3.42 17.18
N SER A 459 -14.88 -3.18 18.47
CA SER A 459 -16.21 -3.01 19.06
C SER A 459 -16.50 -1.54 19.41
N SER A 460 -16.48 -1.17 20.69
CA SER A 460 -16.90 0.14 21.21
C SER A 460 -15.98 1.32 20.84
N ARG A 461 -14.77 1.04 20.34
CA ARG A 461 -13.70 2.02 20.14
C ARG A 461 -13.40 2.30 18.67
N LEU A 462 -14.48 2.43 17.89
CA LEU A 462 -14.44 2.84 16.50
C LEU A 462 -15.65 3.68 16.13
N MET A 463 -15.55 4.35 14.98
CA MET A 463 -16.66 5.05 14.35
C MET A 463 -16.58 4.88 12.83
N ILE A 464 -17.72 4.53 12.24
CA ILE A 464 -17.91 4.35 10.79
C ILE A 464 -19.01 5.33 10.37
N LEU A 465 -18.92 5.86 9.16
CA LEU A 465 -20.05 6.51 8.49
C LEU A 465 -20.57 5.57 7.42
N ASN A 466 -21.70 4.90 7.70
CA ASN A 466 -22.30 3.95 6.76
C ASN A 466 -23.20 4.69 5.77
N HIS A 467 -23.18 4.27 4.51
CA HIS A 467 -24.01 4.80 3.44
C HIS A 467 -25.24 3.90 3.24
N SER A 468 -26.43 4.49 3.13
CA SER A 468 -27.68 3.77 2.92
C SER A 468 -28.44 4.29 1.69
N PRO A 469 -28.66 3.46 0.65
CA PRO A 469 -28.22 2.07 0.51
C PRO A 469 -26.69 1.96 0.42
N SER A 470 -26.11 0.81 0.76
CA SER A 470 -24.67 0.60 0.57
C SER A 470 -24.29 0.78 -0.90
N LEU A 471 -23.09 1.33 -1.13
CA LEU A 471 -22.58 1.56 -2.48
C LEU A 471 -22.38 0.22 -3.21
N THR A 472 -22.69 0.22 -4.50
CA THR A 472 -22.30 -0.86 -5.42
C THR A 472 -20.80 -0.82 -5.70
N PRO A 473 -20.16 -1.91 -6.16
CA PRO A 473 -18.74 -1.88 -6.54
C PRO A 473 -18.42 -0.78 -7.55
N GLU A 474 -19.29 -0.52 -8.52
CA GLU A 474 -19.13 0.56 -9.49
C GLU A 474 -19.23 1.96 -8.86
N GLU A 475 -20.03 2.13 -7.81
CA GLU A 475 -20.09 3.38 -7.04
C GLU A 475 -18.92 3.54 -6.07
N VAL A 476 -18.29 2.45 -5.61
CA VAL A 476 -17.05 2.50 -4.80
C VAL A 476 -15.82 2.79 -5.66
N ALA A 477 -15.80 2.39 -6.93
CA ALA A 477 -14.63 2.54 -7.80
C ALA A 477 -14.03 3.97 -7.85
N PRO A 478 -14.82 5.05 -7.98
CA PRO A 478 -14.31 6.43 -7.95
C PRO A 478 -13.75 6.86 -6.59
N HIS A 479 -13.97 6.09 -5.53
CA HIS A 479 -13.41 6.30 -4.21
C HIS A 479 -12.14 5.49 -3.97
N LEU A 480 -11.78 4.55 -4.84
CA LEU A 480 -10.46 3.95 -4.79
C LEU A 480 -9.41 5.02 -5.08
N THR A 481 -8.18 4.76 -4.67
CA THR A 481 -7.10 5.61 -5.14
C THR A 481 -6.74 5.24 -6.56
N ASP A 482 -6.71 6.24 -7.44
CA ASP A 482 -6.36 6.08 -8.84
C ASP A 482 -5.00 5.39 -9.02
N GLY A 483 -4.95 4.47 -9.97
CA GLY A 483 -3.68 3.97 -10.50
C GLY A 483 -2.95 5.09 -11.23
N VAL A 484 -1.67 5.26 -10.92
CA VAL A 484 -0.77 6.15 -11.66
C VAL A 484 0.02 5.30 -12.65
N VAL A 485 0.08 5.75 -13.90
CA VAL A 485 0.95 5.14 -14.90
C VAL A 485 2.40 5.23 -14.41
N PRO A 486 3.09 4.10 -14.18
CA PRO A 486 4.49 4.13 -13.79
C PRO A 486 5.28 4.89 -14.85
N GLN A 487 6.08 5.88 -14.44
CA GLN A 487 7.10 6.41 -15.34
C GLN A 487 8.19 5.34 -15.45
N GLU A 488 8.30 4.73 -16.64
CA GLU A 488 9.35 3.76 -16.96
C GLU A 488 10.75 4.41 -16.96
#